data_AF-A0A328A6S8-F1
#
_entry.id   AF-A0A328A6S8-F1
#
_cell.length_a   1.000
_cell.length_b   1.000
_cell.length_c   1.000
_cell.angle_alpha   90.00
_cell.angle_beta   90.00
_cell.angle_gamma   90.00
#
_symmetry.space_group_name_H-M   'P 1'
#
loop_
_entity.id
_entity.type
_entity.pdbx_description
1 polymer ?
#
loop_
_entity_poly.entity_id
_entity_poly.type
_entity_poly.pdbx_seq_one_letter_code
_entity_poly.pdbx_strand_id
1 'polypeptide(L)'
;MTLTNDYIDKRIEERVQAYFEAMQPLWTLDDLKKKLNVKSDNWAKDLLNHPPYKSEIESFVHYPTSRRDPYLMKPVEMNNWINENFERIFEEKYLWRVS
;
A
#
# COMPACT_ATOMS: atom_id res chain seq x y z
N MET A 1 -37.37 -4.70 -21.32
CA MET A 1 -35.90 -4.67 -21.41
C MET A 1 -35.36 -5.52 -20.27
N THR A 2 -35.09 -6.80 -20.51
CA THR A 2 -34.37 -7.64 -19.55
C THR A 2 -32.90 -7.27 -19.65
N LEU A 3 -32.30 -6.82 -18.55
CA LEU A 3 -30.85 -6.71 -18.47
C LEU A 3 -30.29 -8.11 -18.76
N THR A 4 -29.35 -8.19 -19.70
CA THR A 4 -28.68 -9.44 -20.01
C THR A 4 -27.96 -9.93 -18.76
N ASN A 5 -27.92 -11.24 -18.52
CA ASN A 5 -27.26 -11.82 -17.34
C ASN A 5 -25.82 -11.30 -17.20
N ASP A 6 -25.13 -11.09 -18.32
CA ASP A 6 -23.78 -10.49 -18.40
C ASP A 6 -23.65 -9.11 -17.72
N TYR A 7 -24.67 -8.25 -17.86
CA TYR A 7 -24.68 -6.94 -17.19
C TYR A 7 -24.89 -7.06 -15.68
N ILE A 8 -25.70 -8.03 -15.26
CA ILE A 8 -25.96 -8.30 -13.84
C ILE A 8 -24.71 -8.90 -13.18
N ASP A 9 -24.05 -9.85 -13.86
CA ASP A 9 -22.84 -10.52 -13.39
C ASP A 9 -21.68 -9.53 -13.21
N LYS A 10 -21.41 -8.70 -14.22
CA LYS A 10 -20.39 -7.64 -14.12
C LYS A 10 -20.63 -6.70 -12.95
N ARG A 11 -21.89 -6.30 -12.74
CA ARG A 11 -22.24 -5.37 -11.65
C ARG A 11 -22.20 -6.04 -10.27
N ILE A 12 -22.40 -7.34 -10.20
CA ILE A 12 -22.18 -8.14 -8.98
C ILE A 12 -20.68 -8.23 -8.68
N GLU A 13 -19.85 -8.53 -9.69
CA GLU A 13 -18.39 -8.57 -9.55
C GLU A 13 -17.83 -7.23 -9.06
N GLU A 14 -18.23 -6.12 -9.67
CA GLU A 14 -17.84 -4.76 -9.25
C GLU A 14 -18.20 -4.48 -7.78
N ARG A 15 -19.39 -4.91 -7.34
CA ARG A 15 -19.83 -4.72 -5.94
C ARG A 15 -19.09 -5.64 -4.99
N VAL A 16 -18.91 -6.91 -5.35
CA VAL A 16 -18.19 -7.89 -4.53
C VAL A 16 -16.73 -7.45 -4.35
N GLN A 17 -16.08 -7.00 -5.42
CA GLN A 17 -14.73 -6.44 -5.38
C GLN A 17 -14.65 -5.23 -4.45
N ALA A 18 -15.58 -4.27 -4.58
CA ALA A 18 -15.64 -3.10 -3.70
C ALA A 18 -15.87 -3.48 -2.22
N TYR A 19 -16.68 -4.51 -1.95
CA TYR A 19 -16.89 -5.04 -0.60
C TYR A 19 -15.62 -5.70 -0.05
N PHE A 20 -14.91 -6.50 -0.85
CA PHE A 20 -13.64 -7.10 -0.45
C PHE A 20 -12.58 -6.03 -0.18
N GLU A 21 -12.48 -5.01 -1.02
CA GLU A 21 -11.57 -3.87 -0.83
C GLU A 21 -11.89 -3.08 0.44
N ALA A 22 -13.16 -2.84 0.72
CA ALA A 22 -13.61 -2.17 1.95
C ALA A 22 -13.39 -3.02 3.21
N MET A 23 -13.32 -4.35 3.09
CA MET A 23 -13.09 -5.29 4.20
C MET A 23 -11.63 -5.70 4.36
N GLN A 24 -10.74 -5.33 3.43
CA GLN A 24 -9.33 -5.70 3.57
C GLN A 24 -8.74 -5.00 4.80
N PRO A 25 -8.12 -5.74 5.74
CA PRO A 25 -7.45 -5.13 6.86
C PRO A 25 -6.33 -4.24 6.32
N LEU A 26 -6.32 -2.97 6.74
CA LEU A 26 -5.26 -2.03 6.39
C LEU A 26 -3.90 -2.62 6.80
N TRP A 27 -2.93 -2.49 5.92
CA TRP A 27 -1.56 -2.90 6.21
C TRP A 27 -0.94 -2.00 7.27
N THR A 28 -0.25 -2.63 8.21
CA THR A 28 0.61 -1.97 9.18
C THR A 28 2.05 -1.94 8.68
N LEU A 29 2.95 -1.28 9.42
CA LEU A 29 4.40 -1.37 9.15
C LEU A 29 4.89 -2.82 9.14
N ASP A 30 4.32 -3.70 9.97
CA ASP A 30 4.72 -5.11 10.00
C ASP A 30 4.39 -5.83 8.69
N ASP A 31 3.25 -5.51 8.07
CA ASP A 31 2.85 -6.09 6.79
C ASP A 31 3.74 -5.58 5.65
N LEU A 32 4.05 -4.28 5.65
CA LEU A 32 5.00 -3.69 4.71
C LEU A 32 6.38 -4.34 4.82
N LYS A 33 6.88 -4.50 6.05
CA LYS A 33 8.18 -5.16 6.32
C LYS A 33 8.19 -6.60 5.84
N LYS A 34 7.11 -7.37 6.07
CA LYS A 34 6.98 -8.73 5.56
C LYS A 34 6.98 -8.76 4.04
N LYS A 35 6.22 -7.88 3.38
CA LYS A 35 6.15 -7.78 1.91
C LYS A 35 7.51 -7.49 1.29
N LEU A 36 8.30 -6.60 1.89
CA LEU A 36 9.62 -6.18 1.40
C LEU A 36 10.77 -7.04 1.95
N ASN A 37 10.47 -8.03 2.80
CA ASN A 37 11.45 -8.87 3.48
C ASN A 37 12.54 -8.07 4.23
N VAL A 38 12.12 -7.02 4.93
CA VAL A 38 13.00 -6.15 5.74
C VAL A 38 12.64 -6.26 7.23
N LYS A 39 13.63 -6.04 8.11
CA LYS A 39 13.42 -6.17 9.56
C LYS A 39 13.24 -4.84 10.30
N SER A 40 13.75 -3.75 9.74
CA SER A 40 13.84 -2.46 10.43
C SER A 40 12.59 -1.61 10.22
N ASP A 41 11.99 -1.17 11.33
CA ASP A 41 10.92 -0.16 11.31
C ASP A 41 11.41 1.17 10.75
N ASN A 42 12.66 1.54 11.03
CA ASN A 42 13.23 2.79 10.54
C ASN A 42 13.34 2.73 9.01
N TRP A 43 13.84 1.62 8.46
CA TRP A 43 13.91 1.45 7.00
C TRP A 43 12.53 1.58 6.35
N ALA A 44 11.50 0.95 6.92
CA ALA A 44 10.13 1.05 6.41
C ALA A 44 9.57 2.47 6.53
N LYS A 45 9.84 3.18 7.65
CA LYS A 45 9.42 4.58 7.83
C LYS A 45 10.15 5.51 6.88
N ASP A 46 11.44 5.30 6.66
CA ASP A 46 12.24 6.13 5.79
C ASP A 46 11.78 5.96 4.34
N LEU A 47 11.40 4.73 3.92
CA LEU A 47 10.70 4.48 2.65
C LEU A 47 9.43 5.31 2.53
N LEU A 48 8.54 5.22 3.52
CA LEU A 48 7.26 5.94 3.49
C LEU A 48 7.41 7.46 3.55
N ASN A 49 8.50 7.97 4.13
CA ASN A 49 8.76 9.40 4.28
C ASN A 49 9.76 9.96 3.27
N HIS A 50 10.31 9.14 2.37
CA HIS A 50 11.18 9.60 1.31
C HIS A 50 10.40 10.56 0.39
N PRO A 51 10.82 11.82 0.18
CA PRO A 51 9.95 12.83 -0.43
C PRO A 51 9.36 12.43 -1.81
N PRO A 52 10.14 11.86 -2.75
CA PRO A 52 9.59 11.33 -4.00
C PRO A 52 8.51 10.26 -3.79
N TYR A 53 8.76 9.28 -2.93
CA TYR A 53 7.83 8.17 -2.71
C TYR A 53 6.59 8.63 -1.95
N LYS A 54 6.77 9.50 -0.96
CA LYS A 54 5.68 10.06 -0.15
C LYS A 54 4.63 10.75 -1.01
N SER A 55 5.04 11.57 -1.98
CA SER A 55 4.10 12.21 -2.91
C SER A 55 3.34 11.22 -3.80
N GLU A 56 3.93 10.06 -4.10
CA GLU A 56 3.29 9.03 -4.93
C GLU A 56 2.28 8.20 -4.11
N ILE A 57 2.57 7.96 -2.84
CA ILE A 57 1.79 7.04 -2.00
C ILE A 57 0.82 7.71 -1.02
N GLU A 58 0.86 9.04 -0.88
CA GLU A 58 0.03 9.78 0.10
C GLU A 58 -1.48 9.54 -0.04
N SER A 59 -1.94 9.20 -1.25
CA SER A 59 -3.35 8.92 -1.53
C SER A 59 -3.87 7.60 -0.91
N PHE A 60 -2.96 6.69 -0.53
CA PHE A 60 -3.29 5.38 0.02
C PHE A 60 -2.49 5.00 1.27
N VAL A 61 -1.76 5.95 1.85
CA VAL A 61 -1.04 5.80 3.12
C VAL A 61 -1.52 6.83 4.13
N HIS A 62 -2.01 6.34 5.27
CA HIS A 62 -2.28 7.15 6.44
C HIS A 62 -0.99 7.35 7.24
N TYR A 63 -0.61 8.62 7.41
CA TYR A 63 0.55 9.03 8.19
C TYR A 63 0.14 9.38 9.62
N PRO A 64 0.93 8.98 10.61
CA PRO A 64 0.58 9.21 12.01
C PRO A 64 0.64 10.69 12.36
N THR A 65 -0.46 11.19 12.91
CA THR A 65 -0.60 12.59 13.38
C THR A 65 -0.23 12.76 14.85
N SER A 66 -0.16 11.65 15.59
CA SER A 66 0.22 11.62 17.01
C SER A 66 1.05 10.36 17.32
N ARG A 67 1.70 10.33 18.50
CA ARG A 67 2.56 9.20 18.90
C ARG A 67 1.86 7.83 18.96
N ARG A 68 0.53 7.81 19.11
CA ARG A 68 -0.26 6.56 19.21
C ARG A 68 -0.96 6.21 17.89
N ASP A 69 -0.88 7.08 16.91
CA ASP A 69 -1.44 6.87 15.58
C ASP A 69 -0.48 5.96 14.80
N PRO A 70 -0.94 4.81 14.27
CA PRO A 70 -0.08 3.94 13.48
C PRO A 70 0.00 4.39 12.02
N TYR A 71 1.03 3.93 11.30
CA TYR A 71 0.99 3.95 9.85
C TYR A 71 0.00 2.90 9.37
N LEU A 72 -0.91 3.29 8.49
CA LEU A 72 -1.86 2.39 7.84
C LEU A 72 -1.78 2.57 6.33
N MET A 73 -1.84 1.47 5.59
CA MET A 73 -1.69 1.47 4.14
C MET A 73 -2.81 0.65 3.53
N LYS A 74 -3.35 1.11 2.40
CA LYS A 74 -4.28 0.26 1.65
C LYS A 74 -3.51 -0.88 0.97
N PRO A 75 -3.86 -2.15 1.22
CA PRO A 75 -3.05 -3.29 0.79
C PRO A 75 -2.84 -3.38 -0.72
N VAL A 76 -3.90 -3.16 -1.50
CA VAL A 76 -3.89 -3.35 -2.95
C VAL A 76 -3.01 -2.28 -3.61
N GLU A 77 -3.26 -1.01 -3.31
CA GLU A 77 -2.51 0.11 -3.85
C GLU A 77 -1.03 0.04 -3.45
N MET A 78 -0.75 -0.26 -2.19
CA MET A 78 0.63 -0.39 -1.72
C MET A 78 1.35 -1.57 -2.37
N ASN A 79 0.69 -2.72 -2.52
CA ASN A 79 1.28 -3.87 -3.20
C ASN A 79 1.60 -3.57 -4.67
N ASN A 80 0.69 -2.89 -5.38
CA ASN A 80 0.90 -2.51 -6.77
C ASN A 80 2.07 -1.54 -6.91
N TRP A 81 2.08 -0.48 -6.09
CA TRP A 81 3.17 0.49 -6.09
C TRP A 81 4.54 -0.14 -5.79
N ILE A 82 4.61 -1.06 -4.82
CA ILE A 82 5.85 -1.80 -4.52
C ILE A 82 6.32 -2.62 -5.72
N ASN A 83 5.41 -3.33 -6.40
CA ASN A 83 5.79 -4.17 -7.54
C ASN A 83 6.28 -3.33 -8.72
N GLU A 84 5.64 -2.19 -8.98
CA GLU A 84 6.02 -1.26 -10.05
C GLU A 84 7.36 -0.55 -9.76
N ASN A 85 7.66 -0.27 -8.50
CA ASN A 85 8.84 0.47 -8.08
C ASN A 85 9.92 -0.42 -7.43
N PHE A 86 9.81 -1.74 -7.56
CA PHE A 86 10.65 -2.69 -6.84
C PHE A 86 12.15 -2.44 -7.10
N GLU A 87 12.54 -2.31 -8.37
CA GLU A 87 13.93 -2.03 -8.75
C GLU A 87 14.41 -0.71 -8.11
N ARG A 88 13.62 0.37 -8.22
CA ARG A 88 13.95 1.67 -7.64
C ARG A 88 14.18 1.59 -6.12
N ILE A 89 13.28 0.91 -5.40
CA ILE A 89 13.36 0.73 -3.94
C ILE A 89 14.64 -0.01 -3.52
N PHE A 90 15.05 -1.03 -4.29
CA PHE A 90 16.17 -1.92 -3.93
C PHE A 90 17.50 -1.59 -4.61
N GLU A 91 17.53 -0.76 -5.65
CA GLU A 91 18.74 -0.27 -6.31
C GLU A 91 19.21 1.06 -5.73
N GLU A 92 18.29 1.90 -5.23
CA GLU A 92 18.60 3.14 -4.50
C GLU A 92 19.11 2.87 -3.06
N LYS A 93 19.93 1.83 -2.87
CA LYS A 93 20.58 1.47 -1.58
C LYS A 93 21.41 2.60 -0.95
N TYR A 94 21.67 3.68 -1.70
CA TYR A 94 22.36 4.87 -1.22
C TYR A 94 21.47 5.77 -0.35
N LEU A 95 20.14 5.64 -0.40
CA LEU A 95 19.21 6.42 0.43
C LEU A 95 19.20 6.00 1.91
N TRP A 96 19.64 4.77 2.22
CA TRP A 96 19.54 4.17 3.56
C TRP A 96 20.88 4.15 4.33
N ARG A 97 21.93 4.82 3.83
CA ARG A 97 23.23 4.91 4.52
C ARG A 97 23.29 6.12 5.46
N VAL A 98 22.76 5.98 6.67
CA VAL A 98 23.35 6.47 7.95
C VAL A 98 22.57 5.74 9.07
N SER A 99 23.11 4.93 9.97
CA SER A 99 24.46 4.74 10.53
C SER A 99 24.76 3.25 10.73
#